data_AF-A0AA88ABM2-F1
#
_entry.id   AF-A0AA88ABM2-F1
#
_cell.length_a   1.000
_cell.length_b   1.000
_cell.length_c   1.000
_cell.angle_alpha   90.00
_cell.angle_beta   90.00
_cell.angle_gamma   90.00
#
_symmetry.space_group_name_H-M   'P 1'
#
loop_
_entity.id
_entity.type
_entity.pdbx_description
1 polymer ?
#
loop_
_entity_poly.entity_id
_entity_poly.type
_entity_poly.pdbx_seq_one_letter_code
_entity_poly.pdbx_strand_id
1 'polypeptide(L)'
;MFKLFRYSKPWPILPSYLPWSPAPNPPALRSCEAYFGNGFTRRVDLVSPQGPGSGWFRCWFSGTLKSSVCEGGALRMVPEKVRMSAGGERLEDVIGRSEEEELPEFEDGAFQINGGDEERESKKLVSGEVLNEIVPRGEWIEEPTLLVTRFEYANLFHTVTDWYSAYVASRVTGLPNRPHLVFVDGHCTAPLEETWRVLFSSLRYAKNFSGPICFRHAVLSPLGYETALFKGLTEEVNCLGTSAQELWQNPNDRKTARLSEFGEMIRAAFHFPVNRHRIERPGSGYNVLFVRREDYLAHPRHGGKIESRLSNEEEVFNTIKSWASNHKDCRINVVNGLFAHMSMKEQVRAIQDAHVIIGAHGAGLTHIVSAVPKTVVLEIVSSQFRRPHFELIARWKGLEYHAIYLDGSVADPQVVVKDLGGIMRSLGC
;
A
#
# COMPACT_ATOMS: atom_id res chain seq x y z
N MET A 1 27.32 -15.89 2.63
CA MET A 1 26.80 -16.78 1.58
C MET A 1 25.30 -16.52 1.46
N PHE A 2 24.85 -15.78 0.45
CA PHE A 2 23.41 -15.51 0.26
C PHE A 2 22.74 -16.83 -0.12
N LYS A 3 21.93 -17.41 0.77
CA LYS A 3 20.97 -18.44 0.37
C LYS A 3 20.04 -17.77 -0.65
N LEU A 4 20.08 -18.23 -1.89
CA LEU A 4 19.06 -17.87 -2.87
C LEU A 4 17.74 -18.44 -2.34
N PHE A 5 16.87 -17.58 -1.81
CA PHE A 5 15.50 -17.97 -1.45
C PHE A 5 14.78 -18.30 -2.76
N ARG A 6 14.72 -19.59 -3.09
CA ARG A 6 14.32 -20.10 -4.42
C ARG A 6 12.88 -19.71 -4.81
N TYR A 7 12.10 -19.20 -3.85
CA TYR A 7 10.68 -18.88 -3.98
C TYR A 7 10.32 -17.41 -3.70
N SER A 8 11.29 -16.55 -3.34
CA SER A 8 11.01 -15.12 -3.09
C SER A 8 11.27 -14.27 -4.31
N LYS A 9 10.37 -13.33 -4.61
CA LYS A 9 10.54 -12.36 -5.69
C LYS A 9 11.61 -11.34 -5.33
N PRO A 10 12.50 -10.95 -6.26
CA PRO A 10 13.48 -9.90 -6.00
C PRO A 10 12.82 -8.52 -5.92
N TRP A 11 13.45 -7.59 -5.22
CA TRP A 11 13.10 -6.17 -5.29
C TRP A 11 13.45 -5.62 -6.68
N PRO A 12 12.56 -4.86 -7.34
CA PRO A 12 12.89 -4.17 -8.59
C PRO A 12 13.92 -3.05 -8.34
N ILE A 13 14.65 -2.68 -9.39
CA ILE A 13 15.52 -1.49 -9.39
C ILE A 13 14.63 -0.28 -9.66
N LEU A 14 14.58 0.66 -8.72
CA LEU A 14 13.70 1.83 -8.78
C LEU A 14 14.54 3.11 -8.88
N PRO A 15 14.28 4.00 -9.87
CA PRO A 15 14.99 5.27 -10.01
C PRO A 15 14.90 6.20 -8.79
N SER A 16 13.79 6.13 -8.05
CA SER A 16 13.57 6.92 -6.84
C SER A 16 14.06 6.22 -5.57
N TYR A 17 14.75 5.09 -5.67
CA TYR A 17 15.28 4.38 -4.50
C TYR A 17 16.32 5.20 -3.76
N LEU A 18 16.07 5.41 -2.47
CA LEU A 18 17.06 5.89 -1.51
C LEU A 18 17.33 4.76 -0.49
N PRO A 19 18.58 4.56 -0.03
CA PRO A 19 18.87 3.56 0.98
C PRO A 19 17.99 3.71 2.22
N TRP A 20 17.44 2.60 2.69
CA TRP A 20 16.72 2.51 3.97
C TRP A 20 17.65 2.18 5.15
N SER A 21 18.96 2.37 4.94
CA SER A 21 19.98 2.03 5.93
C SER A 21 19.94 3.00 7.10
N PRO A 22 20.15 2.52 8.34
CA PRO A 22 20.35 3.39 9.49
C PRO A 22 21.55 4.30 9.22
N ALA A 23 21.31 5.61 9.10
CA ALA A 23 22.39 6.58 9.11
C ALA A 23 23.03 6.61 10.52
N PRO A 24 24.30 7.03 10.66
CA PRO A 24 24.96 7.13 11.98
C PRO A 24 24.16 7.96 12.98
N ASN A 25 23.41 8.95 12.46
CA ASN A 25 22.47 9.76 13.23
C ASN A 25 21.04 9.51 12.74
N PRO A 26 20.07 9.38 13.65
CA PRO A 26 18.66 9.27 13.26
C PRO A 26 18.20 10.57 12.55
N PRO A 27 17.24 10.49 11.61
CA PRO A 27 16.68 11.68 11.00
C PRO A 27 16.00 12.55 12.07
N ALA A 28 16.04 13.87 11.86
CA ALA A 28 15.37 14.80 12.75
C ALA A 28 13.87 14.46 12.89
N LEU A 29 13.34 14.56 14.10
CA LEU A 29 11.90 14.34 14.33
C LEU A 29 11.07 15.25 13.42
N ARG A 30 10.01 14.70 12.84
CA ARG A 30 9.13 15.38 11.87
C ARG A 30 9.79 15.82 10.55
N SER A 31 11.02 15.39 10.27
CA SER A 31 11.54 15.49 8.89
C SER A 31 10.78 14.53 7.99
N CYS A 32 10.82 14.78 6.68
CA CYS A 32 10.20 13.91 5.70
C CYS A 32 10.82 12.51 5.66
N GLU A 33 12.11 12.40 5.96
CA GLU A 33 12.77 11.11 6.07
C GLU A 33 12.32 10.38 7.34
N ALA A 34 12.11 11.08 8.46
CA ALA A 34 11.54 10.47 9.66
C ALA A 34 10.05 10.11 9.51
N TYR A 35 9.33 10.73 8.58
CA TYR A 35 7.91 10.51 8.37
C TYR A 35 7.62 9.42 7.32
N PHE A 36 8.29 9.45 6.16
CA PHE A 36 8.07 8.52 5.05
C PHE A 36 9.19 7.48 4.86
N GLY A 37 10.34 7.66 5.51
CA GLY A 37 11.55 6.87 5.30
C GLY A 37 12.04 6.22 6.59
N ASN A 38 13.32 6.45 6.91
CA ASN A 38 14.03 5.85 8.05
C ASN A 38 13.64 6.41 9.44
N GLY A 39 12.35 6.60 9.70
CA GLY A 39 11.83 7.12 10.97
C GLY A 39 11.79 6.11 12.12
N PHE A 40 11.83 4.82 11.83
CA PHE A 40 11.76 3.75 12.82
C PHE A 40 13.14 3.46 13.42
N THR A 41 13.67 4.39 14.21
CA THR A 41 15.07 4.37 14.67
C THR A 41 15.27 3.81 16.07
N ARG A 42 14.24 3.84 16.93
CA ARG A 42 14.37 3.35 18.31
C ARG A 42 14.09 1.86 18.36
N ARG A 43 15.17 1.06 18.39
CA ARG A 43 15.10 -0.39 18.60
C ARG A 43 14.78 -0.72 20.06
N VAL A 44 13.87 -1.66 20.26
CA VAL A 44 13.52 -2.27 21.54
C VAL A 44 13.52 -3.78 21.36
N ASP A 45 14.44 -4.48 22.03
CA ASP A 45 14.48 -5.95 22.07
C ASP A 45 13.60 -6.43 23.23
N LEU A 46 12.43 -6.98 22.92
CA LEU A 46 11.45 -7.45 23.91
C LEU A 46 11.76 -8.87 24.38
N VAL A 47 12.26 -9.70 23.47
CA VAL A 47 12.73 -11.05 23.75
C VAL A 47 14.10 -11.23 23.10
N SER A 48 15.13 -11.38 23.93
CA SER A 48 16.49 -11.66 23.47
C SER A 48 16.69 -13.18 23.29
N PRO A 49 17.46 -13.59 22.27
CA PRO A 49 17.79 -15.00 22.09
C PRO A 49 18.62 -15.50 23.28
N GLN A 50 18.21 -16.63 23.86
CA GLN A 50 18.88 -17.27 25.00
C GLN A 50 19.88 -18.38 24.59
N GLY A 51 19.91 -18.76 23.30
CA GLY A 51 20.85 -19.74 22.79
C GLY A 51 20.66 -20.06 21.30
N PRO A 52 21.43 -21.00 20.74
CA PRO A 52 21.23 -21.46 19.37
C PRO A 52 19.80 -21.99 19.16
N GLY A 53 19.07 -21.42 18.21
CA GLY A 53 17.69 -21.85 17.90
C GLY A 53 16.60 -21.28 18.80
N SER A 54 16.93 -20.54 19.86
CA SER A 54 15.95 -19.76 20.62
C SER A 54 15.37 -18.65 19.74
N GLY A 55 14.08 -18.41 19.88
CA GLY A 55 13.41 -17.30 19.24
C GLY A 55 13.78 -15.96 19.84
N TRP A 56 13.43 -14.92 19.12
CA TRP A 56 13.68 -13.53 19.49
C TRP A 56 12.55 -12.66 18.97
N PHE A 57 12.37 -11.49 19.59
CA PHE A 57 11.37 -10.52 19.17
C PHE A 57 11.81 -9.11 19.51
N ARG A 58 11.71 -8.22 18.54
CA ARG A 58 12.11 -6.82 18.67
C ARG A 58 11.19 -5.91 17.87
N CYS A 59 11.16 -4.65 18.25
CA CYS A 59 10.42 -3.62 17.55
C CYS A 59 11.31 -2.42 17.25
N TRP A 60 11.02 -1.77 16.14
CA TRP A 60 11.57 -0.49 15.73
C TRP A 60 10.46 0.54 15.88
N PHE A 61 10.63 1.52 16.75
CA PHE A 61 9.64 2.55 17.02
C PHE A 61 9.98 3.86 16.30
N SER A 62 8.97 4.46 15.66
CA SER A 62 9.03 5.79 15.08
C SER A 62 8.46 6.82 16.04
N GLY A 63 9.30 7.73 16.52
CA GLY A 63 8.84 8.86 17.35
C GLY A 63 7.98 9.85 16.56
N THR A 64 8.21 9.96 15.25
CA THR A 64 7.45 10.82 14.35
C THR A 64 6.05 10.26 14.12
N LEU A 65 5.93 8.99 13.73
CA LEU A 65 4.64 8.36 13.46
C LEU A 65 3.95 7.83 14.73
N LYS A 66 4.64 7.75 15.87
CA LYS A 66 4.15 7.07 17.09
C LYS A 66 3.62 5.65 16.79
N SER A 67 4.34 4.93 15.94
CA SER A 67 4.01 3.57 15.50
C SER A 67 5.27 2.71 15.51
N SER A 68 5.09 1.38 15.43
CA SER A 68 6.17 0.41 15.47
C SER A 68 6.09 -0.58 14.31
N VAL A 69 7.25 -0.98 13.79
CA VAL A 69 7.40 -2.20 13.00
C VAL A 69 8.06 -3.23 13.90
N CYS A 70 7.45 -4.40 14.08
CA CYS A 70 8.01 -5.45 14.91
C CYS A 70 8.40 -6.66 14.06
N GLU A 71 9.38 -7.42 14.54
CA GLU A 71 9.84 -8.64 13.89
C GLU A 71 10.31 -9.65 14.93
N GLY A 72 10.18 -10.93 14.59
CA GLY A 72 10.62 -12.02 15.43
C GLY A 72 11.13 -13.19 14.62
N GLY A 73 11.99 -13.98 15.25
CA GLY A 73 12.49 -15.24 14.72
C GLY A 73 12.06 -16.42 15.58
N ALA A 74 11.84 -17.56 14.92
CA ALA A 74 11.23 -18.74 15.53
C ALA A 74 9.89 -18.43 16.21
N LEU A 75 9.05 -17.67 15.49
CA LEU A 75 7.70 -17.33 15.89
C LEU A 75 6.74 -18.42 15.41
N ARG A 76 5.91 -18.94 16.31
CA ARG A 76 4.85 -19.91 16.00
C ARG A 76 3.50 -19.23 16.07
N MET A 77 2.68 -19.43 15.05
CA MET A 77 1.26 -19.05 15.03
C MET A 77 0.40 -20.30 15.12
N VAL A 78 -0.66 -20.24 15.93
CA VAL A 78 -1.67 -21.29 16.07
C VAL A 78 -2.99 -20.75 15.50
N PRO A 79 -3.32 -21.04 14.23
CA PRO A 79 -4.50 -20.48 13.56
C PRO A 79 -5.80 -20.71 14.33
N GLU A 80 -5.95 -21.84 15.02
CA GLU A 80 -7.13 -22.22 15.78
C GLU A 80 -7.41 -21.25 16.93
N LYS A 81 -6.37 -20.59 17.46
CA LYS A 81 -6.42 -19.61 18.54
C LYS A 81 -6.60 -18.16 18.09
N VAL A 82 -6.81 -17.94 16.80
CA VAL A 82 -7.19 -16.64 16.24
C VAL A 82 -8.69 -16.69 15.94
N ARG A 83 -9.54 -16.10 16.78
CA ARG A 83 -10.99 -16.11 16.56
C ARG A 83 -11.35 -15.09 15.49
N MET A 84 -11.80 -15.58 14.33
CA MET A 84 -12.26 -14.84 13.15
C MET A 84 -12.82 -15.84 12.12
N SER A 85 -13.48 -15.34 11.08
CA SER A 85 -13.85 -16.12 9.89
C SER A 85 -12.63 -16.70 9.15
N ALA A 86 -12.87 -17.62 8.22
CA ALA A 86 -11.79 -18.25 7.46
C ALA A 86 -10.98 -17.22 6.64
N GLY A 87 -11.65 -16.27 6.01
CA GLY A 87 -11.01 -15.35 5.10
C GLY A 87 -10.67 -16.02 3.76
N GLY A 88 -10.62 -15.21 2.72
CA GLY A 88 -10.35 -15.69 1.36
C GLY A 88 -11.50 -16.46 0.72
N GLU A 89 -12.69 -16.43 1.32
CA GLU A 89 -13.91 -16.85 0.63
C GLU A 89 -14.23 -15.90 -0.54
N ARG A 90 -15.07 -16.33 -1.47
CA ARG A 90 -15.56 -15.41 -2.51
C ARG A 90 -16.58 -14.46 -1.90
N LEU A 91 -16.61 -13.23 -2.39
CA LEU A 91 -17.48 -12.17 -1.87
C LEU A 91 -18.96 -12.57 -1.90
N GLU A 92 -19.40 -13.21 -2.98
CA GLU A 92 -20.76 -13.72 -3.15
C GLU A 92 -21.17 -14.77 -2.12
N ASP A 93 -20.23 -15.50 -1.54
CA ASP A 93 -20.50 -16.60 -0.60
C ASP A 93 -20.69 -16.10 0.84
N VAL A 94 -20.43 -14.81 1.11
CA VAL A 94 -20.37 -14.27 2.48
C VAL A 94 -21.22 -13.00 2.67
N ILE A 95 -22.10 -12.69 1.73
CA ILE A 95 -22.96 -11.49 1.76
C ILE A 95 -23.72 -11.39 3.10
N GLY A 96 -23.70 -10.20 3.68
CA GLY A 96 -24.30 -9.90 4.98
C GLY A 96 -23.41 -10.18 6.19
N ARG A 97 -22.22 -10.78 6.03
CA ARG A 97 -21.27 -11.01 7.12
C ARG A 97 -20.85 -9.70 7.80
N SER A 98 -20.89 -9.68 9.12
CA SER A 98 -20.47 -8.52 9.92
C SER A 98 -18.96 -8.31 9.87
N GLU A 99 -18.49 -7.10 10.20
CA GLU A 99 -17.04 -6.83 10.21
C GLU A 99 -16.35 -7.46 11.43
N GLU A 100 -17.07 -7.56 12.53
CA GLU A 100 -16.62 -8.17 13.79
C GLU A 100 -16.29 -9.65 13.63
N GLU A 101 -16.95 -10.36 12.72
CA GLU A 101 -16.63 -11.75 12.38
C GLU A 101 -15.28 -11.88 11.65
N GLU A 102 -14.85 -10.83 10.94
CA GLU A 102 -13.65 -10.83 10.10
C GLU A 102 -12.42 -10.29 10.83
N LEU A 103 -12.62 -9.46 11.86
CA LEU A 103 -11.51 -8.93 12.66
C LEU A 103 -10.95 -10.00 13.62
N PRO A 104 -9.62 -10.14 13.71
CA PRO A 104 -9.01 -11.16 14.55
C PRO A 104 -9.09 -10.80 16.04
N GLU A 105 -9.52 -11.77 16.83
CA GLU A 105 -9.28 -11.78 18.28
C GLU A 105 -8.28 -12.88 18.63
N PHE A 106 -7.18 -12.49 19.27
CA PHE A 106 -6.08 -13.40 19.60
C PHE A 106 -6.25 -13.98 21.00
N GLU A 107 -6.37 -15.30 21.11
CA GLU A 107 -6.35 -16.00 22.39
C GLU A 107 -4.90 -16.22 22.88
N ASP A 108 -4.75 -16.50 24.18
CA ASP A 108 -3.45 -16.79 24.77
C ASP A 108 -2.77 -17.98 24.07
N GLY A 109 -1.57 -17.71 23.53
CA GLY A 109 -0.79 -18.67 22.75
C GLY A 109 -1.19 -18.75 21.27
N ALA A 110 -2.00 -17.83 20.74
CA ALA A 110 -2.16 -17.62 19.30
C ALA A 110 -0.83 -17.36 18.61
N PHE A 111 0.06 -16.62 19.28
CA PHE A 111 1.46 -16.48 18.93
C PHE A 111 2.35 -16.92 20.09
N GLN A 112 3.43 -17.64 19.76
CA GLN A 112 4.42 -18.14 20.69
C GLN A 112 5.81 -17.92 20.12
N ILE A 113 6.78 -17.57 20.96
CA ILE A 113 8.19 -17.49 20.58
C ILE A 113 8.89 -18.72 21.15
N ASN A 114 9.72 -19.39 20.36
CA ASN A 114 10.48 -20.52 20.85
C ASN A 114 11.41 -20.08 22.00
N GLY A 115 11.24 -20.61 23.21
CA GLY A 115 12.12 -20.31 24.35
C GLY A 115 13.55 -20.86 24.19
N GLY A 116 13.77 -21.73 23.21
CA GLY A 116 14.97 -22.55 23.11
C GLY A 116 14.85 -23.83 23.94
N ASP A 117 15.80 -24.73 23.75
CA ASP A 117 15.91 -25.91 24.60
C ASP A 117 16.54 -25.47 25.92
N GLU A 118 15.72 -25.09 26.91
CA GLU A 118 16.18 -25.23 28.28
C GLU A 118 16.37 -26.73 28.52
N GLU A 119 17.62 -27.21 28.48
CA GLU A 119 17.99 -28.45 29.16
C GLU A 119 17.79 -28.27 30.67
N ARG A 120 16.54 -28.18 31.11
CA ARG A 120 16.22 -28.61 32.46
C ARG A 120 16.45 -30.11 32.45
N GLU A 121 17.32 -30.58 33.34
CA GLU A 121 17.48 -32.00 33.73
C GLU A 121 16.19 -32.58 34.35
N SER A 122 15.01 -32.25 33.84
CA SER A 122 13.80 -33.01 34.08
C SER A 122 13.88 -34.27 33.21
N LYS A 123 13.75 -35.45 33.85
CA LYS A 123 13.63 -36.75 33.19
C LYS A 123 12.72 -36.65 31.96
N LYS A 124 13.30 -36.60 30.76
CA LYS A 124 12.55 -36.57 29.50
C LYS A 124 11.87 -37.93 29.38
N LEU A 125 10.54 -37.93 29.29
CA LEU A 125 9.73 -39.16 29.20
C LEU A 125 10.07 -39.97 27.93
N VAL A 126 10.54 -39.27 26.89
CA VAL A 126 10.91 -39.78 25.56
C VAL A 126 12.03 -38.90 24.98
N SER A 127 12.83 -39.44 24.06
CA SER A 127 13.90 -38.67 23.41
C SER A 127 13.34 -37.56 22.52
N GLY A 128 14.15 -36.53 22.25
CA GLY A 128 13.76 -35.48 21.30
C GLY A 128 13.41 -36.05 19.93
N GLU A 129 14.12 -37.08 19.46
CA GLU A 129 13.84 -37.76 18.18
C GLU A 129 12.43 -38.39 18.16
N VAL A 130 12.06 -39.12 19.22
CA VAL A 130 10.73 -39.74 19.36
C VAL A 130 9.63 -38.67 19.50
N LEU A 131 9.87 -37.60 20.26
CA LEU A 131 8.93 -36.47 20.34
C LEU A 131 8.71 -35.81 18.98
N ASN A 132 9.75 -35.70 18.17
CA ASN A 132 9.67 -35.08 16.84
C ASN A 132 9.00 -35.97 15.79
N GLU A 133 8.96 -37.28 16.04
CA GLU A 133 8.26 -38.27 15.20
C GLU A 133 6.76 -38.35 15.57
N ILE A 134 6.42 -38.18 16.85
CA ILE A 134 5.06 -38.35 17.37
C ILE A 134 4.29 -37.03 17.49
N VAL A 135 4.98 -35.92 17.83
CA VAL A 135 4.37 -34.59 17.93
C VAL A 135 4.61 -33.85 16.62
N PRO A 136 3.55 -33.44 15.89
CA PRO A 136 3.71 -32.68 14.67
C PRO A 136 4.50 -31.40 14.95
N ARG A 137 5.72 -31.30 14.43
CA ARG A 137 6.37 -29.99 14.32
C ARG A 137 5.51 -29.18 13.36
N GLY A 138 5.13 -27.97 13.76
CA GLY A 138 4.47 -27.05 12.84
C GLY A 138 5.30 -26.89 11.56
N GLU A 139 4.63 -26.78 10.42
CA GLU A 139 5.29 -26.50 9.14
C GLU A 139 6.17 -25.24 9.31
N TRP A 140 7.36 -25.22 8.71
CA TRP A 140 8.27 -24.07 8.79
C TRP A 140 8.24 -23.29 7.49
N ILE A 141 8.01 -21.99 7.59
CA ILE A 141 8.28 -21.04 6.52
C ILE A 141 9.69 -20.48 6.74
N GLU A 142 10.59 -20.83 5.82
CA GLU A 142 12.01 -20.50 5.91
C GLU A 142 12.29 -19.06 5.44
N GLU A 143 11.54 -18.59 4.45
CA GLU A 143 11.60 -17.24 3.91
C GLU A 143 10.93 -16.19 4.84
N PRO A 144 11.38 -14.92 4.82
CA PRO A 144 10.72 -13.85 5.56
C PRO A 144 9.24 -13.71 5.21
N THR A 145 8.40 -13.55 6.22
CA THR A 145 6.95 -13.44 6.07
C THR A 145 6.41 -12.18 6.75
N LEU A 146 5.59 -11.41 6.04
CA LEU A 146 4.78 -10.33 6.61
C LEU A 146 3.46 -10.88 7.13
N LEU A 147 3.13 -10.52 8.36
CA LEU A 147 1.81 -10.71 8.96
C LEU A 147 1.07 -9.38 8.89
N VAL A 148 -0.08 -9.36 8.22
CA VAL A 148 -0.86 -8.14 7.94
C VAL A 148 -2.31 -8.33 8.35
N THR A 149 -2.83 -7.39 9.13
CA THR A 149 -4.27 -7.23 9.35
C THR A 149 -4.75 -6.12 8.41
N ARG A 150 -5.66 -6.44 7.49
CA ARG A 150 -6.30 -5.45 6.63
C ARG A 150 -7.46 -4.80 7.36
N PHE A 151 -7.70 -3.52 7.11
CA PHE A 151 -8.83 -2.80 7.69
C PHE A 151 -9.42 -1.84 6.64
N GLU A 152 -10.74 -1.80 6.49
CA GLU A 152 -11.42 -1.19 5.32
C GLU A 152 -10.87 -1.73 3.97
N TYR A 153 -10.59 -3.04 3.90
CA TYR A 153 -9.88 -3.75 2.81
C TYR A 153 -10.49 -3.62 1.40
N ALA A 154 -11.74 -3.15 1.30
CA ALA A 154 -12.44 -2.94 0.04
C ALA A 154 -12.38 -1.50 -0.46
N ASN A 155 -11.92 -0.57 0.38
CA ASN A 155 -11.71 0.83 0.00
C ASN A 155 -10.25 1.02 -0.45
N LEU A 156 -10.07 1.50 -1.68
CA LEU A 156 -8.75 1.65 -2.28
C LEU A 156 -7.82 2.56 -1.46
N PHE A 157 -8.33 3.63 -0.85
CA PHE A 157 -7.48 4.53 -0.05
C PHE A 157 -6.84 3.76 1.11
N HIS A 158 -7.65 3.09 1.91
CA HIS A 158 -7.20 2.32 3.07
C HIS A 158 -6.30 1.15 2.65
N THR A 159 -6.66 0.46 1.57
CA THR A 159 -5.83 -0.63 1.06
C THR A 159 -4.46 -0.16 0.57
N VAL A 160 -4.36 1.05 -0.03
CA VAL A 160 -3.06 1.65 -0.37
C VAL A 160 -2.25 1.98 0.87
N THR A 161 -2.90 2.41 1.97
CA THR A 161 -2.19 2.61 3.25
C THR A 161 -1.65 1.30 3.81
N ASP A 162 -2.37 0.19 3.66
CA ASP A 162 -1.89 -1.15 4.06
C ASP A 162 -0.74 -1.63 3.15
N TRP A 163 -0.84 -1.42 1.82
CA TRP A 163 0.27 -1.72 0.90
C TRP A 163 1.53 -0.92 1.26
N TYR A 164 1.35 0.36 1.58
CA TYR A 164 2.45 1.23 1.99
C TYR A 164 3.04 0.77 3.33
N SER A 165 2.20 0.40 4.30
CA SER A 165 2.62 -0.16 5.58
C SER A 165 3.51 -1.39 5.40
N ALA A 166 3.02 -2.37 4.64
CA ALA A 166 3.73 -3.61 4.35
C ALA A 166 5.05 -3.37 3.59
N TYR A 167 5.05 -2.42 2.66
CA TYR A 167 6.26 -1.97 1.95
C TYR A 167 7.29 -1.38 2.92
N VAL A 168 6.88 -0.42 3.75
CA VAL A 168 7.75 0.24 4.74
C VAL A 168 8.27 -0.77 5.76
N ALA A 169 7.43 -1.65 6.30
CA ALA A 169 7.84 -2.69 7.23
C ALA A 169 8.93 -3.60 6.65
N SER A 170 8.80 -3.98 5.36
CA SER A 170 9.82 -4.76 4.64
C SER A 170 11.15 -4.01 4.50
N ARG A 171 11.10 -2.69 4.27
CA ARG A 171 12.28 -1.85 4.10
C ARG A 171 12.98 -1.59 5.43
N VAL A 172 12.23 -1.25 6.47
CA VAL A 172 12.73 -0.99 7.83
C VAL A 172 13.43 -2.22 8.42
N THR A 173 12.89 -3.41 8.18
CA THR A 173 13.49 -4.68 8.64
C THR A 173 14.60 -5.20 7.72
N GLY A 174 14.93 -4.50 6.64
CA GLY A 174 16.06 -4.80 5.77
C GLY A 174 15.94 -6.11 5.00
N LEU A 175 14.72 -6.51 4.61
CA LEU A 175 14.50 -7.79 3.93
C LEU A 175 15.19 -7.82 2.56
N PRO A 176 15.98 -8.86 2.24
CA PRO A 176 16.79 -8.91 1.02
C PRO A 176 15.97 -9.15 -0.25
N ASN A 177 14.80 -9.79 -0.11
CA ASN A 177 13.84 -10.05 -1.16
C ASN A 177 12.44 -9.66 -0.65
N ARG A 178 11.46 -9.70 -1.55
CA ARG A 178 10.08 -9.48 -1.16
C ARG A 178 9.60 -10.63 -0.27
N PRO A 179 9.00 -10.35 0.89
CA PRO A 179 8.54 -11.39 1.78
C PRO A 179 7.31 -12.14 1.22
N HIS A 180 7.02 -13.29 1.81
CA HIS A 180 5.69 -13.89 1.74
C HIS A 180 4.70 -13.08 2.56
N LEU A 181 3.41 -13.18 2.26
CA LEU A 181 2.36 -12.45 2.96
C LEU A 181 1.36 -13.43 3.56
N VAL A 182 1.03 -13.23 4.84
CA VAL A 182 -0.08 -13.89 5.52
C VAL A 182 -1.02 -12.82 6.04
N PHE A 183 -2.26 -12.82 5.55
CA PHE A 183 -3.33 -12.06 6.19
C PHE A 183 -3.71 -12.75 7.49
N VAL A 184 -3.68 -12.00 8.58
CA VAL A 184 -4.09 -12.44 9.93
C VAL A 184 -5.47 -11.91 10.30
N ASP A 185 -6.25 -11.54 9.29
CA ASP A 185 -7.68 -11.21 9.36
C ASP A 185 -8.51 -12.24 8.58
N GLY A 186 -9.81 -12.24 8.82
CA GLY A 186 -10.80 -13.15 8.24
C GLY A 186 -11.60 -12.56 7.08
N HIS A 187 -11.18 -11.44 6.47
CA HIS A 187 -11.96 -10.85 5.37
C HIS A 187 -11.95 -11.74 4.12
N CYS A 188 -13.06 -11.73 3.39
CA CYS A 188 -13.18 -12.42 2.11
C CYS A 188 -12.20 -11.86 1.05
N THR A 189 -12.16 -12.51 -0.10
CA THR A 189 -11.39 -12.01 -1.24
C THR A 189 -11.90 -10.65 -1.73
N ALA A 190 -10.98 -9.78 -2.16
CA ALA A 190 -11.29 -8.51 -2.83
C ALA A 190 -10.47 -8.31 -4.12
N PRO A 191 -10.98 -7.54 -5.11
CA PRO A 191 -10.25 -7.21 -6.34
C PRO A 191 -8.85 -6.62 -6.10
N LEU A 192 -8.71 -5.87 -5.00
CA LEU A 192 -7.45 -5.21 -4.62
C LEU A 192 -6.32 -6.19 -4.24
N GLU A 193 -6.62 -7.49 -4.08
CA GLU A 193 -5.59 -8.52 -3.85
C GLU A 193 -4.69 -8.81 -5.03
N GLU A 194 -5.08 -8.43 -6.25
CA GLU A 194 -4.17 -8.50 -7.40
C GLU A 194 -2.87 -7.72 -7.10
N THR A 195 -2.99 -6.52 -6.51
CA THR A 195 -1.82 -5.71 -6.13
C THR A 195 -0.99 -6.36 -5.03
N TRP A 196 -1.62 -6.94 -4.01
CA TRP A 196 -0.92 -7.70 -2.96
C TRP A 196 -0.10 -8.85 -3.56
N ARG A 197 -0.71 -9.63 -4.47
CA ARG A 197 -0.05 -10.75 -5.16
C ARG A 197 1.10 -10.30 -6.03
N VAL A 198 1.02 -9.15 -6.70
CA VAL A 198 2.17 -8.67 -7.50
C VAL A 198 3.24 -8.03 -6.63
N LEU A 199 2.89 -7.36 -5.53
CA LEU A 199 3.84 -6.71 -4.63
C LEU A 199 4.69 -7.71 -3.83
N PHE A 200 4.12 -8.82 -3.37
CA PHE A 200 4.77 -9.78 -2.48
C PHE A 200 4.97 -11.16 -3.11
N SER A 201 5.76 -12.03 -2.48
CA SER A 201 6.17 -13.31 -3.06
C SER A 201 5.06 -14.35 -3.10
N SER A 202 4.19 -14.35 -2.09
CA SER A 202 2.95 -15.12 -2.06
C SER A 202 1.91 -14.39 -1.21
N LEU A 203 0.69 -14.90 -1.19
CA LEU A 203 -0.41 -14.44 -0.35
C LEU A 203 -1.14 -15.67 0.20
N ARG A 204 -1.30 -15.76 1.52
CA ARG A 204 -2.08 -16.79 2.21
C ARG A 204 -2.91 -16.15 3.33
N TYR A 205 -3.97 -16.82 3.75
CA TYR A 205 -4.78 -16.44 4.90
C TYR A 205 -4.38 -17.29 6.11
N ALA A 206 -4.42 -16.73 7.32
CA ALA A 206 -4.00 -17.44 8.52
C ALA A 206 -4.83 -18.70 8.80
N LYS A 207 -6.13 -18.71 8.45
CA LYS A 207 -6.98 -19.91 8.61
C LYS A 207 -6.82 -20.93 7.48
N ASN A 208 -6.03 -20.64 6.45
CA ASN A 208 -5.73 -21.60 5.38
C ASN A 208 -4.58 -22.54 5.76
N PHE A 209 -3.98 -22.39 6.93
CA PHE A 209 -3.06 -23.37 7.52
C PHE A 209 -3.87 -24.46 8.22
N SER A 210 -3.52 -25.72 8.01
CA SER A 210 -4.23 -26.88 8.59
C SER A 210 -3.85 -27.18 10.05
N GLY A 211 -2.99 -26.34 10.63
CA GLY A 211 -2.48 -26.49 11.98
C GLY A 211 -1.43 -25.42 12.29
N PRO A 212 -0.73 -25.56 13.44
CA PRO A 212 0.30 -24.63 13.84
C PRO A 212 1.41 -24.47 12.80
N ILE A 213 1.86 -23.23 12.58
CA ILE A 213 2.89 -22.86 11.62
C ILE A 213 4.01 -22.08 12.32
N CYS A 214 5.26 -22.34 11.94
CA CYS A 214 6.44 -21.67 12.45
C CYS A 214 7.08 -20.79 11.37
N PHE A 215 7.50 -19.59 11.73
CA PHE A 215 8.20 -18.65 10.87
C PHE A 215 9.64 -18.51 11.34
N ARG A 216 10.60 -18.70 10.43
CA ARG A 216 12.01 -18.37 10.72
C ARG A 216 12.19 -16.89 10.99
N HIS A 217 11.47 -16.07 10.24
CA HIS A 217 11.46 -14.62 10.35
C HIS A 217 10.07 -14.10 9.97
N ALA A 218 9.34 -13.59 10.96
CA ALA A 218 8.07 -12.92 10.77
C ALA A 218 8.21 -11.42 11.05
N VAL A 219 7.59 -10.60 10.23
CA VAL A 219 7.51 -9.14 10.37
C VAL A 219 6.05 -8.77 10.55
N LEU A 220 5.74 -8.05 11.63
CA LEU A 220 4.41 -7.53 11.92
C LEU A 220 4.35 -6.10 11.39
N SER A 221 3.50 -5.90 10.39
CA SER A 221 3.25 -4.58 9.81
C SER A 221 2.30 -3.80 10.69
N PRO A 222 2.52 -2.49 10.93
CA PRO A 222 1.53 -1.64 11.59
C PRO A 222 0.26 -1.53 10.72
N LEU A 223 -0.85 -1.10 11.31
CA LEU A 223 -2.08 -0.88 10.55
C LEU A 223 -1.91 0.28 9.56
N GLY A 224 -2.62 0.28 8.43
CA GLY A 224 -2.55 1.36 7.45
C GLY A 224 -2.78 2.77 8.04
N TYR A 225 -3.68 2.88 9.03
CA TYR A 225 -3.99 4.11 9.77
C TYR A 225 -2.82 4.67 10.59
N GLU A 226 -1.86 3.81 10.93
CA GLU A 226 -0.68 4.19 11.70
C GLU A 226 0.48 4.66 10.82
N THR A 227 0.26 4.71 9.50
CA THR A 227 1.28 5.10 8.52
C THR A 227 1.14 6.55 8.05
N ALA A 228 2.17 7.00 7.33
CA ALA A 228 2.33 8.36 6.85
C ALA A 228 1.10 8.92 6.10
N LEU A 229 0.49 8.10 5.23
CA LEU A 229 -0.62 8.54 4.36
C LEU A 229 -1.88 8.88 5.16
N PHE A 230 -2.23 8.07 6.16
CA PHE A 230 -3.42 8.31 6.98
C PHE A 230 -3.16 9.36 8.06
N LYS A 231 -2.03 9.27 8.77
CA LYS A 231 -1.66 10.25 9.81
C LYS A 231 -1.53 11.67 9.28
N GLY A 232 -1.15 11.82 8.02
CA GLY A 232 -0.99 13.16 7.42
C GLY A 232 -2.32 13.88 7.22
N LEU A 233 -3.46 13.20 7.38
CA LEU A 233 -4.79 13.81 7.36
C LEU A 233 -5.12 14.58 8.65
N THR A 234 -4.46 14.25 9.75
CA THR A 234 -4.69 14.85 11.08
C THR A 234 -3.46 15.54 11.64
N GLU A 235 -2.26 15.23 11.13
CA GLU A 235 -1.00 15.81 11.55
C GLU A 235 -0.43 16.75 10.48
N GLU A 236 0.07 17.92 10.89
CA GLU A 236 0.76 18.82 9.97
C GLU A 236 2.17 18.32 9.64
N VAL A 237 2.39 17.96 8.38
CA VAL A 237 3.67 17.48 7.88
C VAL A 237 4.08 18.27 6.65
N ASN A 238 5.10 19.12 6.82
CA ASN A 238 5.61 19.96 5.74
C ASN A 238 6.60 19.18 4.85
N CYS A 239 6.06 18.31 4.01
CA CYS A 239 6.81 17.54 3.04
C CYS A 239 6.42 17.84 1.61
N LEU A 240 7.43 17.97 0.75
CA LEU A 240 7.28 18.18 -0.68
C LEU A 240 7.96 17.03 -1.45
N GLY A 241 7.25 16.46 -2.42
CA GLY A 241 7.82 15.44 -3.28
C GLY A 241 8.92 16.02 -4.18
N THR A 242 10.01 15.27 -4.32
CA THR A 242 11.08 15.56 -5.28
C THR A 242 11.69 14.25 -5.82
N SER A 243 12.67 14.37 -6.72
CA SER A 243 13.45 13.26 -7.22
C SER A 243 14.50 12.78 -6.22
N ALA A 244 14.77 11.47 -6.21
CA ALA A 244 15.87 10.91 -5.44
C ALA A 244 17.23 11.50 -5.85
N GLN A 245 17.43 11.81 -7.14
CA GLN A 245 18.65 12.47 -7.64
C GLN A 245 18.88 13.84 -6.98
N GLU A 246 17.83 14.65 -6.85
CA GLU A 246 17.93 15.95 -6.18
C GLU A 246 18.27 15.79 -4.71
N LEU A 247 17.64 14.83 -4.01
CA LEU A 247 17.94 14.56 -2.60
C LEU A 247 19.35 14.01 -2.37
N TRP A 248 19.88 13.22 -3.31
CA TRP A 248 21.27 12.76 -3.28
C TRP A 248 22.27 13.90 -3.39
N GLN A 249 21.98 14.89 -4.25
CA GLN A 249 22.85 16.04 -4.46
C GLN A 249 22.70 17.10 -3.37
N ASN A 250 21.47 17.33 -2.92
CA ASN A 250 21.09 18.37 -1.97
C ASN A 250 20.11 17.79 -0.93
N PRO A 251 20.62 17.14 0.14
CA PRO A 251 19.78 16.60 1.21
C PRO A 251 18.88 17.69 1.82
N ASN A 252 17.60 17.36 2.04
CA ASN A 252 16.62 18.33 2.54
C ASN A 252 15.53 17.65 3.37
N ASP A 253 15.45 18.01 4.65
CA ASP A 253 14.49 17.44 5.62
C ASP A 253 13.03 17.75 5.33
N ARG A 254 12.73 18.66 4.41
CA ARG A 254 11.37 19.04 3.98
C ARG A 254 11.00 18.46 2.62
N LYS A 255 11.86 17.62 2.03
CA LYS A 255 11.60 16.97 0.74
C LYS A 255 11.67 15.45 0.86
N THR A 256 10.95 14.74 -0.01
CA THR A 256 10.94 13.27 -0.04
C THR A 256 10.83 12.71 -1.45
N ALA A 257 11.48 11.57 -1.68
CA ALA A 257 11.26 10.72 -2.86
C ALA A 257 10.55 9.41 -2.51
N ARG A 258 10.24 9.16 -1.23
CA ARG A 258 9.75 7.87 -0.72
C ARG A 258 8.39 7.48 -1.30
N LEU A 259 7.48 8.44 -1.49
CA LEU A 259 6.19 8.16 -2.12
C LEU A 259 6.33 7.91 -3.63
N SER A 260 7.32 8.52 -4.28
CA SER A 260 7.66 8.21 -5.67
C SER A 260 8.29 6.83 -5.81
N GLU A 261 9.16 6.43 -4.89
CA GLU A 261 9.71 5.07 -4.79
C GLU A 261 8.59 4.04 -4.64
N PHE A 262 7.62 4.28 -3.76
CA PHE A 262 6.47 3.38 -3.58
C PHE A 262 5.60 3.27 -4.84
N GLY A 263 5.30 4.38 -5.50
CA GLY A 263 4.61 4.37 -6.80
C GLY A 263 5.34 3.59 -7.89
N GLU A 264 6.66 3.75 -7.97
CA GLU A 264 7.52 2.99 -8.87
C GLU A 264 7.53 1.50 -8.52
N MET A 265 7.49 1.14 -7.23
CA MET A 265 7.37 -0.25 -6.78
C MET A 265 6.09 -0.90 -7.30
N ILE A 266 4.94 -0.23 -7.19
CA ILE A 266 3.66 -0.74 -7.72
C ILE A 266 3.76 -0.96 -9.23
N ARG A 267 4.22 0.05 -9.99
CA ARG A 267 4.36 -0.04 -11.45
C ARG A 267 5.31 -1.16 -11.87
N ALA A 268 6.47 -1.24 -11.24
CA ALA A 268 7.48 -2.27 -11.54
C ALA A 268 6.97 -3.68 -11.19
N ALA A 269 6.18 -3.83 -10.12
CA ALA A 269 5.56 -5.11 -9.76
C ALA A 269 4.56 -5.61 -10.83
N PHE A 270 3.87 -4.70 -11.52
CA PHE A 270 3.04 -5.01 -12.68
C PHE A 270 3.80 -5.09 -14.01
N HIS A 271 5.14 -5.06 -13.96
CA HIS A 271 6.05 -5.10 -15.11
C HIS A 271 5.97 -3.87 -16.03
N PHE A 272 5.59 -2.71 -15.50
CA PHE A 272 5.68 -1.46 -16.24
C PHE A 272 7.06 -0.80 -16.11
N PRO A 273 7.54 -0.10 -17.16
CA PRO A 273 8.83 0.57 -17.14
C PRO A 273 8.83 1.77 -16.17
N VAL A 274 9.86 1.86 -15.33
CA VAL A 274 10.01 2.97 -14.36
C VAL A 274 11.13 3.96 -14.73
N ASN A 275 12.02 3.61 -15.66
CA ASN A 275 13.16 4.43 -16.03
C ASN A 275 12.76 5.70 -16.82
N ARG A 276 13.19 6.85 -16.32
CA ARG A 276 12.86 8.20 -16.85
C ARG A 276 13.30 8.41 -18.30
N HIS A 277 14.45 7.84 -18.70
CA HIS A 277 15.00 8.01 -20.05
C HIS A 277 14.25 7.24 -21.15
N ARG A 278 13.37 6.31 -20.78
CA ARG A 278 12.54 5.56 -21.74
C ARG A 278 11.12 6.06 -21.85
N ILE A 279 10.71 7.02 -21.02
CA ILE A 279 9.48 7.76 -21.26
C ILE A 279 9.86 8.97 -22.13
N GLU A 280 10.38 8.69 -23.32
CA GLU A 280 10.15 9.59 -24.46
C GLU A 280 8.63 9.60 -24.61
N ARG A 281 7.97 10.57 -23.96
CA ARG A 281 6.53 10.75 -24.07
C ARG A 281 6.28 11.03 -25.54
N PRO A 282 5.67 10.10 -26.28
CA PRO A 282 5.63 10.21 -27.72
C PRO A 282 4.92 11.52 -28.08
N GLY A 283 5.42 12.22 -29.08
CA GLY A 283 4.80 13.41 -29.67
C GLY A 283 3.47 13.11 -30.39
N SER A 284 2.62 12.26 -29.80
CA SER A 284 1.38 11.73 -30.35
C SER A 284 0.11 12.28 -29.67
N GLY A 285 0.25 13.17 -28.68
CA GLY A 285 -0.85 13.85 -27.99
C GLY A 285 -0.82 13.68 -26.46
N TYR A 286 -1.73 14.36 -25.76
CA TYR A 286 -1.91 14.29 -24.32
C TYR A 286 -3.03 13.32 -23.95
N ASN A 287 -2.80 12.51 -22.91
CA ASN A 287 -3.83 11.66 -22.34
C ASN A 287 -4.45 12.35 -21.11
N VAL A 288 -5.76 12.57 -21.15
CA VAL A 288 -6.58 13.03 -20.04
C VAL A 288 -7.38 11.85 -19.52
N LEU A 289 -7.06 11.36 -18.33
CA LEU A 289 -7.80 10.29 -17.66
C LEU A 289 -8.88 10.92 -16.79
N PHE A 290 -10.14 10.57 -17.03
CA PHE A 290 -11.22 10.90 -16.11
C PHE A 290 -11.58 9.66 -15.29
N VAL A 291 -11.17 9.64 -14.02
CA VAL A 291 -11.54 8.62 -13.04
C VAL A 291 -12.99 8.82 -12.64
N ARG A 292 -13.82 7.83 -12.99
CA ARG A 292 -15.28 7.86 -12.85
C ARG A 292 -15.75 6.73 -11.95
N ARG A 293 -16.92 6.92 -11.32
CA ARG A 293 -17.50 5.95 -10.38
C ARG A 293 -18.67 5.23 -11.03
N GLU A 294 -18.62 3.91 -11.02
CA GLU A 294 -19.73 3.03 -11.39
C GLU A 294 -19.99 2.02 -10.28
N ASP A 295 -21.22 1.53 -10.21
CA ASP A 295 -21.69 0.61 -9.19
C ASP A 295 -20.95 -0.74 -9.28
N TYR A 296 -20.44 -1.21 -8.14
CA TYR A 296 -19.89 -2.55 -8.00
C TYR A 296 -20.07 -3.08 -6.58
N LEU A 297 -20.03 -4.40 -6.46
CA LEU A 297 -20.07 -5.08 -5.18
C LEU A 297 -18.66 -5.11 -4.58
N ALA A 298 -18.41 -4.26 -3.59
CA ALA A 298 -17.08 -4.05 -3.02
C ALA A 298 -16.75 -4.98 -1.85
N HIS A 299 -17.73 -5.22 -0.96
CA HIS A 299 -17.57 -6.02 0.26
C HIS A 299 -18.93 -6.58 0.72
N PRO A 300 -18.96 -7.55 1.66
CA PRO A 300 -20.17 -8.31 2.00
C PRO A 300 -21.33 -7.48 2.53
N ARG A 301 -21.02 -6.29 3.05
CA ARG A 301 -21.95 -5.35 3.68
C ARG A 301 -22.38 -4.24 2.72
N HIS A 302 -21.95 -4.28 1.45
CA HIS A 302 -22.28 -3.28 0.44
C HIS A 302 -23.41 -3.76 -0.47
N GLY A 303 -24.43 -2.93 -0.71
CA GLY A 303 -25.55 -3.27 -1.60
C GLY A 303 -25.26 -3.15 -3.10
N GLY A 304 -23.99 -3.06 -3.49
CA GLY A 304 -23.56 -2.82 -4.89
C GLY A 304 -23.65 -1.37 -5.36
N LYS A 305 -24.41 -0.52 -4.67
CA LYS A 305 -24.55 0.91 -5.01
C LYS A 305 -23.53 1.77 -4.31
N ILE A 306 -22.73 2.48 -5.08
CA ILE A 306 -21.70 3.35 -4.53
C ILE A 306 -22.26 4.74 -4.26
N GLU A 307 -21.77 5.36 -3.20
CA GLU A 307 -22.02 6.76 -2.94
C GLU A 307 -21.48 7.65 -4.08
N SER A 308 -22.41 8.21 -4.86
CA SER A 308 -22.07 9.15 -5.93
C SER A 308 -21.44 10.41 -5.33
N ARG A 309 -20.31 10.82 -5.90
CA ARG A 309 -19.62 12.08 -5.54
C ARG A 309 -19.95 13.21 -6.50
N LEU A 310 -20.43 12.86 -7.69
CA LEU A 310 -20.78 13.76 -8.77
C LEU A 310 -22.00 13.17 -9.49
N SER A 311 -23.15 13.82 -9.37
CA SER A 311 -24.42 13.31 -9.89
C SER A 311 -24.57 13.47 -11.40
N ASN A 312 -23.77 14.35 -12.03
CA ASN A 312 -23.75 14.56 -13.48
C ASN A 312 -22.41 14.17 -14.12
N GLU A 313 -21.74 13.15 -13.58
CA GLU A 313 -20.40 12.74 -14.02
C GLU A 313 -20.33 12.37 -15.51
N GLU A 314 -21.38 11.73 -16.05
CA GLU A 314 -21.48 11.40 -17.48
C GLU A 314 -21.56 12.65 -18.38
N GLU A 315 -22.32 13.67 -17.96
CA GLU A 315 -22.43 14.94 -18.67
C GLU A 315 -21.07 15.66 -18.74
N VAL A 316 -20.36 15.71 -17.60
CA VAL A 316 -19.01 16.29 -17.53
C VAL A 316 -18.05 15.52 -18.45
N PHE A 317 -18.09 14.19 -18.43
CA PHE A 317 -17.24 13.36 -19.30
C PHE A 317 -17.51 13.61 -20.79
N ASN A 318 -18.79 13.63 -21.19
CA ASN A 318 -19.18 13.86 -22.57
C ASN A 318 -18.78 15.26 -23.05
N THR A 319 -18.87 16.26 -22.17
CA THR A 319 -18.44 17.63 -22.46
C THR A 319 -16.93 17.71 -22.65
N ILE A 320 -16.13 17.11 -21.76
CA ILE A 320 -14.66 17.04 -21.90
C ILE A 320 -14.28 16.33 -23.20
N LYS A 321 -14.93 15.19 -23.51
CA LYS A 321 -14.67 14.42 -24.72
C LYS A 321 -14.99 15.21 -25.99
N SER A 322 -16.10 15.93 -26.01
CA SER A 322 -16.48 16.81 -27.12
C SER A 322 -15.50 17.97 -27.29
N TRP A 323 -15.13 18.64 -26.19
CA TRP A 323 -14.14 19.71 -26.20
C TRP A 323 -12.79 19.22 -26.72
N ALA A 324 -12.28 18.09 -26.22
CA ALA A 324 -11.01 17.50 -26.62
C ALA A 324 -11.00 17.11 -28.12
N SER A 325 -12.11 16.59 -28.64
CA SER A 325 -12.24 16.21 -30.06
C SER A 325 -12.22 17.43 -31.00
N ASN A 326 -12.65 18.59 -30.52
CA ASN A 326 -12.66 19.85 -31.27
C ASN A 326 -11.40 20.70 -31.02
N HIS A 327 -10.49 20.24 -30.16
CA HIS A 327 -9.29 20.97 -29.80
C HIS A 327 -8.25 20.91 -30.92
N LYS A 328 -7.79 22.06 -31.41
CA LYS A 328 -6.95 22.17 -32.62
C LYS A 328 -5.46 22.30 -32.32
N ASP A 329 -5.11 22.86 -31.16
CA ASP A 329 -3.72 23.21 -30.84
C ASP A 329 -2.87 21.98 -30.52
N CYS A 330 -3.49 20.94 -29.97
CA CYS A 330 -2.87 19.64 -29.78
C CYS A 330 -3.89 18.50 -29.82
N ARG A 331 -3.39 17.27 -30.00
CA ARG A 331 -4.21 16.06 -29.88
C ARG A 331 -4.44 15.71 -28.42
N ILE A 332 -5.70 15.67 -27.99
CA ILE A 332 -6.10 15.25 -26.64
C ILE A 332 -6.89 13.95 -26.73
N ASN A 333 -6.41 12.91 -26.04
CA ASN A 333 -7.10 11.63 -25.89
C ASN A 333 -7.75 11.56 -24.50
N VAL A 334 -9.07 11.42 -24.46
CA VAL A 334 -9.82 11.32 -23.20
C VAL A 334 -10.10 9.86 -22.88
N VAL A 335 -9.58 9.38 -21.75
CA VAL A 335 -9.72 8.00 -21.28
C VAL A 335 -10.82 7.94 -20.21
N ASN A 336 -11.80 7.06 -20.40
CA ASN A 336 -12.85 6.80 -19.43
C ASN A 336 -12.35 5.80 -18.36
N GLY A 337 -11.97 6.30 -17.19
CA GLY A 337 -11.38 5.53 -16.10
C GLY A 337 -12.43 4.87 -15.20
N LEU A 338 -13.11 3.83 -15.71
CA LEU A 338 -14.09 3.04 -14.97
C LEU A 338 -13.42 1.94 -14.14
N PHE A 339 -12.70 2.34 -13.09
CA PHE A 339 -11.84 1.42 -12.32
C PHE A 339 -12.56 0.23 -11.70
N ALA A 340 -13.85 0.37 -11.36
CA ALA A 340 -14.71 -0.71 -10.89
C ALA A 340 -14.72 -1.94 -11.82
N HIS A 341 -14.44 -1.74 -13.12
CA HIS A 341 -14.54 -2.74 -14.17
C HIS A 341 -13.21 -2.97 -14.90
N MET A 342 -12.11 -2.46 -14.35
CA MET A 342 -10.75 -2.65 -14.88
C MET A 342 -9.95 -3.54 -13.95
N SER A 343 -9.06 -4.38 -14.51
CA SER A 343 -8.05 -5.07 -13.69
C SER A 343 -7.11 -4.07 -13.00
N MET A 344 -6.48 -4.44 -11.89
CA MET A 344 -5.54 -3.53 -11.21
C MET A 344 -4.38 -3.14 -12.12
N LYS A 345 -3.93 -4.07 -12.98
CA LYS A 345 -2.90 -3.78 -13.98
C LYS A 345 -3.33 -2.70 -14.98
N GLU A 346 -4.57 -2.73 -15.45
CA GLU A 346 -5.10 -1.71 -16.36
C GLU A 346 -5.30 -0.36 -15.67
N GLN A 347 -5.76 -0.36 -14.42
CA GLN A 347 -5.89 0.86 -13.61
C GLN A 347 -4.54 1.55 -13.44
N VAL A 348 -3.49 0.78 -13.06
CA VAL A 348 -2.12 1.30 -12.93
C VAL A 348 -1.56 1.80 -14.27
N ARG A 349 -1.86 1.12 -15.39
CA ARG A 349 -1.47 1.59 -16.73
C ARG A 349 -2.13 2.92 -17.08
N ALA A 350 -3.44 3.05 -16.90
CA ALA A 350 -4.16 4.28 -17.20
C ALA A 350 -3.58 5.48 -16.44
N ILE A 351 -3.20 5.27 -15.18
CA ILE A 351 -2.58 6.29 -14.32
C ILE A 351 -1.15 6.63 -14.76
N GLN A 352 -0.36 5.63 -15.15
CA GLN A 352 0.99 5.85 -15.65
C GLN A 352 0.99 6.66 -16.95
N ASP A 353 0.06 6.36 -17.85
CA ASP A 353 0.01 6.94 -19.20
C ASP A 353 -0.69 8.32 -19.22
N ALA A 354 -1.32 8.73 -18.11
CA ALA A 354 -2.04 10.00 -17.97
C ALA A 354 -1.10 11.20 -17.82
N HIS A 355 -1.38 12.24 -18.59
CA HIS A 355 -0.76 13.56 -18.46
C HIS A 355 -1.56 14.43 -17.49
N VAL A 356 -2.89 14.34 -17.58
CA VAL A 356 -3.83 14.96 -16.64
C VAL A 356 -4.74 13.87 -16.09
N ILE A 357 -4.93 13.83 -14.78
CA ILE A 357 -5.88 12.96 -14.09
C ILE A 357 -6.97 13.84 -13.50
N ILE A 358 -8.21 13.60 -13.90
CA ILE A 358 -9.40 14.30 -13.42
C ILE A 358 -10.27 13.30 -12.68
N GLY A 359 -10.92 13.70 -11.59
CA GLY A 359 -11.89 12.86 -10.91
C GLY A 359 -12.58 13.58 -9.77
N ALA A 360 -13.76 13.10 -9.40
CA ALA A 360 -14.42 13.57 -8.18
C ALA A 360 -13.70 13.04 -6.93
N HIS A 361 -13.78 13.77 -5.81
CA HIS A 361 -13.19 13.37 -4.53
C HIS A 361 -13.62 11.94 -4.15
N GLY A 362 -12.71 10.97 -4.25
CA GLY A 362 -13.04 9.57 -3.99
C GLY A 362 -11.81 8.65 -4.07
N ALA A 363 -11.91 7.49 -3.42
CA ALA A 363 -10.79 6.58 -3.21
C ALA A 363 -10.01 6.20 -4.49
N GLY A 364 -10.66 6.20 -5.66
CA GLY A 364 -10.04 5.99 -6.97
C GLY A 364 -8.86 6.93 -7.27
N LEU A 365 -8.90 8.17 -6.79
CA LEU A 365 -7.81 9.13 -6.94
C LEU A 365 -6.55 8.74 -6.15
N THR A 366 -6.64 7.82 -5.19
CA THR A 366 -5.45 7.33 -4.46
C THR A 366 -4.43 6.69 -5.41
N HIS A 367 -4.87 6.20 -6.58
CA HIS A 367 -3.95 5.70 -7.59
C HIS A 367 -2.87 6.68 -8.03
N ILE A 368 -3.02 7.99 -7.81
CA ILE A 368 -1.97 8.99 -8.13
C ILE A 368 -0.65 8.72 -7.40
N VAL A 369 -0.62 7.87 -6.36
CA VAL A 369 0.64 7.33 -5.81
C VAL A 369 1.50 6.66 -6.89
N SER A 370 0.90 6.13 -7.95
CA SER A 370 1.56 5.49 -9.10
C SER A 370 1.70 6.42 -10.32
N ALA A 371 1.33 7.70 -10.23
CA ALA A 371 1.48 8.64 -11.34
C ALA A 371 2.96 8.93 -11.65
N VAL A 372 3.25 9.26 -12.90
CA VAL A 372 4.59 9.66 -13.33
C VAL A 372 4.86 11.13 -12.94
N PRO A 373 6.14 11.55 -12.78
CA PRO A 373 6.46 12.95 -12.53
C PRO A 373 5.84 13.87 -13.59
N LYS A 374 5.47 15.11 -13.24
CA LYS A 374 4.81 16.07 -14.15
C LYS A 374 3.38 15.68 -14.62
N THR A 375 2.78 14.63 -14.06
CA THR A 375 1.32 14.45 -14.20
C THR A 375 0.62 15.55 -13.39
N VAL A 376 -0.43 16.14 -13.96
CA VAL A 376 -1.26 17.14 -13.29
C VAL A 376 -2.54 16.46 -12.77
N VAL A 377 -2.96 16.79 -11.56
CA VAL A 377 -4.20 16.30 -10.96
C VAL A 377 -5.22 17.45 -10.90
N LEU A 378 -6.43 17.22 -11.39
CA LEU A 378 -7.57 18.12 -11.27
C LEU A 378 -8.68 17.41 -10.49
N GLU A 379 -8.85 17.77 -9.23
CA GLU A 379 -9.86 17.18 -8.37
C GLU A 379 -11.16 17.99 -8.37
N ILE A 380 -12.30 17.32 -8.48
CA ILE A 380 -13.62 17.92 -8.32
C ILE A 380 -14.12 17.60 -6.91
N VAL A 381 -14.16 18.60 -6.05
CA VAL A 381 -14.41 18.45 -4.61
C VAL A 381 -15.83 18.91 -4.28
N SER A 382 -16.70 17.95 -3.94
CA SER A 382 -18.03 18.27 -3.42
C SER A 382 -17.95 18.87 -2.00
N SER A 383 -18.89 19.76 -1.67
CA SER A 383 -19.03 20.36 -0.33
C SER A 383 -19.16 19.34 0.79
N GLN A 384 -19.68 18.14 0.49
CA GLN A 384 -19.91 17.07 1.46
C GLN A 384 -18.64 16.31 1.86
N PHE A 385 -17.56 16.36 1.06
CA PHE A 385 -16.37 15.50 1.23
C PHE A 385 -15.07 16.28 1.11
N ARG A 386 -14.90 17.32 1.94
CA ARG A 386 -13.70 18.17 1.97
C ARG A 386 -12.63 17.63 2.91
N ARG A 387 -11.91 16.58 2.48
CA ARG A 387 -10.71 16.08 3.17
C ARG A 387 -9.49 16.17 2.25
N PRO A 388 -8.30 16.53 2.74
CA PRO A 388 -7.16 16.88 1.89
C PRO A 388 -6.39 15.67 1.33
N HIS A 389 -7.00 14.49 1.24
CA HIS A 389 -6.33 13.23 0.90
C HIS A 389 -5.44 13.36 -0.36
N PHE A 390 -6.05 13.73 -1.48
CA PHE A 390 -5.37 13.67 -2.77
C PHE A 390 -4.49 14.90 -3.01
N GLU A 391 -4.85 16.06 -2.45
CA GLU A 391 -3.97 17.23 -2.36
C GLU A 391 -2.65 16.86 -1.65
N LEU A 392 -2.73 16.21 -0.48
CA LEU A 392 -1.55 15.81 0.29
C LEU A 392 -0.73 14.75 -0.44
N ILE A 393 -1.38 13.72 -1.02
CA ILE A 393 -0.69 12.70 -1.82
C ILE A 393 0.00 13.35 -3.02
N ALA A 394 -0.66 14.25 -3.76
CA ALA A 394 -0.06 14.98 -4.87
C ALA A 394 1.15 15.79 -4.41
N ARG A 395 1.02 16.53 -3.31
CA ARG A 395 2.10 17.30 -2.70
C ARG A 395 3.31 16.43 -2.32
N TRP A 396 3.09 15.30 -1.63
CA TRP A 396 4.16 14.38 -1.22
C TRP A 396 4.78 13.62 -2.40
N LYS A 397 4.02 13.45 -3.49
CA LYS A 397 4.49 12.86 -4.74
C LYS A 397 5.23 13.86 -5.63
N GLY A 398 5.01 15.16 -5.42
CA GLY A 398 5.57 16.24 -6.24
C GLY A 398 4.81 16.44 -7.54
N LEU A 399 3.48 16.26 -7.51
CA LEU A 399 2.57 16.48 -8.63
C LEU A 399 1.93 17.86 -8.51
N GLU A 400 1.62 18.45 -9.67
CA GLU A 400 0.80 19.65 -9.73
C GLU A 400 -0.66 19.28 -9.43
N TYR A 401 -1.33 20.08 -8.61
CA TYR A 401 -2.68 19.79 -8.12
C TYR A 401 -3.55 21.03 -8.23
N HIS A 402 -4.75 20.84 -8.76
CA HIS A 402 -5.82 21.83 -8.90
C HIS A 402 -7.11 21.25 -8.33
N ALA A 403 -7.96 22.11 -7.77
CA ALA A 403 -9.24 21.70 -7.22
C ALA A 403 -10.37 22.62 -7.70
N ILE A 404 -11.49 22.01 -8.10
CA ILE A 404 -12.77 22.68 -8.34
C ILE A 404 -13.65 22.39 -7.14
N TYR A 405 -13.93 23.42 -6.32
CA TYR A 405 -14.83 23.28 -5.18
C TYR A 405 -16.27 23.53 -5.59
N LEU A 406 -17.13 22.53 -5.36
CA LEU A 406 -18.56 22.61 -5.62
C LEU A 406 -19.32 22.97 -4.34
N ASP A 407 -20.48 23.61 -4.52
CA ASP A 407 -21.46 23.84 -3.45
C ASP A 407 -22.33 22.60 -3.19
N GLY A 408 -22.43 21.69 -4.17
CA GLY A 408 -23.22 20.45 -4.09
C GLY A 408 -22.54 19.27 -4.79
N SER A 409 -23.35 18.39 -5.38
CA SER A 409 -22.88 17.20 -6.11
C SER A 409 -22.92 17.35 -7.63
N VAL A 410 -23.21 18.56 -8.16
CA VAL A 410 -23.31 18.84 -9.59
C VAL A 410 -22.15 19.76 -9.97
N ALA A 411 -21.35 19.37 -10.96
CA ALA A 411 -20.31 20.24 -11.51
C ALA A 411 -20.80 20.92 -12.77
N ASP A 412 -20.49 22.21 -12.94
CA ASP A 412 -20.68 22.89 -14.22
C ASP A 412 -19.64 22.37 -15.24
N PRO A 413 -20.06 21.67 -16.31
CA PRO A 413 -19.13 21.12 -17.29
C PRO A 413 -18.25 22.18 -17.97
N GLN A 414 -18.74 23.42 -18.12
CA GLN A 414 -17.98 24.51 -18.74
C GLN A 414 -16.86 25.01 -17.83
N VAL A 415 -17.08 25.04 -16.52
CA VAL A 415 -16.02 25.36 -15.54
C VAL A 415 -14.94 24.28 -15.59
N VAL A 416 -15.33 23.00 -15.61
CA VAL A 416 -14.37 21.89 -15.70
C VAL A 416 -13.53 21.98 -16.98
N VAL A 417 -14.16 22.25 -18.13
CA VAL A 417 -13.46 22.43 -19.41
C VAL A 417 -12.55 23.66 -19.40
N LYS A 418 -12.98 24.77 -18.78
CA LYS A 418 -12.18 25.99 -18.69
C LYS A 418 -10.90 25.76 -17.90
N ASP A 419 -11.00 25.09 -16.74
CA ASP A 419 -9.86 24.80 -15.88
C ASP A 419 -8.93 23.76 -16.51
N LEU A 420 -9.50 22.70 -17.10
CA LEU A 420 -8.73 21.74 -17.90
C LEU A 420 -8.01 22.43 -19.05
N GLY A 421 -8.66 23.34 -19.77
CA GLY A 421 -8.05 24.13 -20.83
C GLY A 421 -6.91 25.01 -20.31
N GLY A 422 -6.99 25.53 -19.08
CA GLY A 422 -5.89 26.24 -18.42
C GLY A 422 -4.69 25.36 -18.12
N ILE A 423 -4.94 24.11 -17.71
CA ILE A 423 -3.89 23.11 -17.49
C ILE A 423 -3.25 22.69 -18.82
N MET A 424 -4.03 22.46 -19.87
CA MET A 424 -3.48 22.10 -21.19
C MET A 424 -2.58 23.22 -21.75
N ARG A 425 -3.06 24.48 -21.66
CA ARG A 425 -2.31 25.73 -21.39
C ARG A 425 -0.85 25.57 -20.98
N SER A 426 -0.69 25.22 -19.71
CA SER A 426 0.62 25.18 -19.05
C SER A 426 1.50 24.03 -19.54
N LEU A 427 0.90 23.00 -20.15
CA LEU A 427 1.61 21.88 -20.76
C LEU A 427 2.11 22.20 -22.18
N GLY A 428 1.74 23.34 -22.78
CA GLY A 428 2.10 23.68 -24.17
C GLY A 428 1.12 23.13 -25.22
N CYS A 429 -0.09 22.81 -24.75
CA CYS A 429 -1.33 22.82 -25.51
C CYS A 429 -2.15 24.05 -25.02
#